data_AF-A0A0U5B1I2-F1
#
_entry.id   AF-A0A0U5B1I2-F1
#
_cell.length_a   1.000
_cell.length_b   1.000
_cell.length_c   1.000
_cell.angle_alpha   90.00
_cell.angle_beta   90.00
_cell.angle_gamma   90.00
#
_symmetry.space_group_name_H-M   'P 1'
#
loop_
_entity.id
_entity.type
_entity.pdbx_description
1 polymer ?
#
loop_
_entity_poly.entity_id
_entity_poly.type
_entity_poly.pdbx_seq_one_letter_code
_entity_poly.pdbx_strand_id
1 'polypeptide(L)' 'MPAVTVENPLILPRVAAPADGVQRPVLHVGTAPGGFEGEGFPVRRAFAGIPYQHLDPFIMMDQMGEVEYAPGEPK' A
#
# COMPACT_ATOMS: atom_id res chain seq x y z
N MET A 1 4.11 14.74 12.14
CA MET A 1 5.56 14.64 12.38
C MET A 1 6.26 15.63 11.46
N PRO A 2 7.25 16.41 11.92
CA PRO A 2 8.01 17.28 11.03
C PRO A 2 8.81 16.43 10.03
N ALA A 3 8.89 16.90 8.79
CA ALA A 3 9.79 16.29 7.81
C ALA A 3 11.25 16.51 8.26
N VAL A 4 12.05 15.45 8.24
CA VAL A 4 13.47 15.49 8.57
C VAL A 4 14.27 15.41 7.27
N THR A 5 14.95 16.49 6.90
CA THR A 5 15.87 16.50 5.75
C THR A 5 17.26 16.10 6.23
N VAL A 6 17.88 15.12 5.56
CA VAL A 6 19.25 14.69 5.82
C VAL A 6 20.03 14.59 4.52
N GLU A 7 21.35 14.74 4.60
CA GLU A 7 22.25 14.63 3.45
C GLU A 7 22.30 13.21 2.87
N ASN A 8 22.25 12.19 3.73
CA ASN A 8 22.26 10.79 3.33
C ASN A 8 21.23 9.98 4.14
N PRO A 9 20.14 9.45 3.53
CA PRO A 9 19.14 8.68 4.26
C PRO A 9 19.63 7.30 4.71
N LEU A 10 20.74 6.80 4.17
CA LEU A 10 21.28 5.47 4.49
C LEU A 10 22.00 5.42 5.85
N ILE A 11 22.32 6.56 6.44
CA ILE A 11 22.97 6.65 7.76
C ILE A 11 21.99 6.88 8.90
N LEU A 12 20.68 6.96 8.62
CA LEU A 12 19.68 7.20 9.64
C LEU A 12 19.63 6.02 10.64
N PRO A 13 19.55 6.30 11.96
CA PRO A 13 19.32 5.26 12.95
C PRO A 13 18.05 4.48 12.63
N ARG A 14 18.09 3.15 12.84
CA ARG A 14 16.89 2.32 12.72
C ARG A 14 15.89 2.71 13.80
N VAL A 15 14.63 2.79 13.42
CA VAL A 15 13.53 2.98 14.37
C VAL A 15 13.30 1.66 15.11
N ALA A 16 13.54 1.65 16.42
CA ALA A 16 13.19 0.54 17.28
C ALA A 16 11.72 0.64 17.69
N ALA A 17 11.06 -0.50 17.86
CA ALA A 17 9.73 -0.53 18.45
C ALA A 17 9.80 -0.11 19.95
N PRO A 18 8.77 0.56 20.49
CA PRO A 18 8.67 0.82 21.92
C PRO A 18 8.71 -0.48 22.73
N ALA A 19 9.34 -0.45 23.91
CA ALA A 19 9.49 -1.63 24.77
C ALA A 19 8.14 -2.17 25.28
N ASP A 20 7.15 -1.29 25.41
CA ASP A 20 5.77 -1.57 25.80
C ASP A 20 4.82 -1.72 24.60
N GLY A 21 5.36 -1.75 23.37
CA GLY A 21 4.59 -1.89 22.15
C GLY A 21 3.87 -3.24 22.07
N VAL A 22 2.55 -3.20 21.95
CA VAL A 22 1.73 -4.41 21.76
C VAL A 22 1.50 -4.66 20.27
N GLN A 23 1.71 -5.91 19.82
CA GLN A 23 1.36 -6.27 18.45
C GLN A 23 -0.15 -6.22 18.24
N ARG A 24 -0.60 -5.50 17.20
CA ARG A 24 -2.01 -5.44 16.82
C ARG A 24 -2.40 -6.77 16.16
N PRO A 25 -3.56 -7.35 16.50
CA PRO A 25 -4.02 -8.58 15.87
C PRO A 25 -4.38 -8.35 14.41
N VAL A 26 -4.25 -9.39 13.60
CA VAL A 26 -4.79 -9.40 12.23
C VAL A 26 -6.31 -9.49 12.33
N LEU A 27 -7.02 -8.49 11.79
CA LEU A 27 -8.48 -8.45 11.83
C LEU A 27 -9.12 -9.27 10.69
N HIS A 28 -8.45 -9.34 9.53
CA HIS A 28 -8.97 -10.02 8.34
C HIS A 28 -7.84 -10.37 7.38
N VAL A 29 -7.99 -11.51 6.68
CA VAL A 29 -7.16 -11.91 5.54
C VAL A 29 -8.10 -12.24 4.40
N GLY A 30 -7.90 -11.61 3.24
CA GLY A 30 -8.72 -11.85 2.07
C GLY A 30 -7.95 -11.62 0.78
N THR A 31 -8.47 -12.19 -0.30
CA THR A 31 -7.93 -11.98 -1.64
C THR A 31 -8.51 -10.71 -2.23
N ALA A 32 -7.65 -9.77 -2.62
CA ALA A 32 -8.06 -8.54 -3.27
C ALA A 32 -8.76 -8.85 -4.62
N PRO A 33 -9.97 -8.32 -4.87
CA PRO A 33 -10.64 -8.50 -6.15
C PRO A 33 -9.84 -7.82 -7.27
N GLY A 34 -9.81 -8.48 -8.43
CA GLY A 34 -9.22 -7.95 -9.64
C GLY A 34 -10.20 -7.04 -10.39
N GLY A 35 -9.65 -6.14 -11.19
CA GLY A 35 -10.41 -5.28 -12.09
C GLY A 35 -9.50 -4.63 -13.13
N PHE A 36 -10.08 -3.74 -13.93
CA PHE A 36 -9.37 -2.90 -14.87
C PHE A 36 -9.64 -1.43 -14.56
N GLU A 37 -8.61 -0.59 -14.62
CA GLU A 37 -8.70 0.85 -14.38
C GLU A 37 -8.09 1.63 -15.55
N GLY A 38 -8.60 2.84 -15.81
CA GLY A 38 -8.14 3.69 -16.90
C GLY A 38 -8.20 2.99 -18.26
N GLU A 39 -7.08 3.02 -18.96
CA GLU A 39 -6.83 2.45 -20.30
C GLU A 39 -6.71 0.91 -20.28
N GLY A 40 -7.49 0.21 -19.44
CA GLY A 40 -7.44 -1.25 -19.34
C GLY A 40 -6.28 -1.81 -18.51
N PHE A 41 -5.75 -1.05 -17.55
CA PHE A 41 -4.72 -1.54 -16.66
C PHE A 41 -5.26 -2.56 -15.66
N PRO A 42 -4.70 -3.78 -15.59
CA PRO A 42 -5.14 -4.77 -14.61
C PRO A 42 -4.66 -4.38 -13.21
N VAL A 43 -5.61 -4.28 -12.28
CA VAL A 43 -5.36 -3.93 -10.88
C VAL A 43 -5.93 -4.96 -9.92
N ARG A 44 -5.37 -5.02 -8.72
CA ARG A 44 -6.01 -5.65 -7.55
C ARG A 44 -6.32 -4.60 -6.49
N ARG A 45 -7.60 -4.48 -6.12
CA ARG A 45 -8.08 -3.46 -5.19
C ARG A 45 -7.94 -3.94 -3.75
N ALA A 46 -6.83 -3.61 -3.11
CA ALA A 46 -6.46 -4.13 -1.79
C ALA A 46 -7.44 -3.71 -0.68
N PHE A 47 -8.02 -2.51 -0.79
CA PHE A 47 -8.95 -1.96 0.20
C PHE A 47 -10.43 -2.23 -0.09
N ALA A 48 -10.74 -2.99 -1.15
CA ALA A 48 -12.12 -3.31 -1.49
C ALA A 48 -12.83 -4.01 -0.32
N GLY A 49 -13.96 -3.44 0.12
CA GLY A 49 -14.83 -4.03 1.14
C GLY A 49 -14.33 -3.90 2.59
N ILE A 50 -13.20 -3.22 2.83
CA ILE A 50 -12.73 -2.95 4.20
C ILE A 50 -13.43 -1.68 4.75
N PRO A 51 -14.03 -1.71 5.96
CA PRO A 51 -14.64 -0.53 6.56
C PRO A 51 -13.63 0.61 6.78
N TYR A 52 -14.01 1.86 6.44
CA TYR A 52 -13.12 3.03 6.53
C TYR A 52 -12.51 3.28 7.91
N GLN A 53 -13.21 2.94 9.00
CA GLN A 53 -12.68 3.03 10.37
C GLN A 53 -11.40 2.19 10.59
N HIS A 54 -11.14 1.21 9.73
CA HIS A 54 -9.94 0.38 9.76
C HIS A 54 -8.88 0.82 8.74
N LEU A 55 -9.20 1.78 7.86
CA LEU A 55 -8.31 2.27 6.79
C LEU A 55 -7.83 3.70 6.98
N ASP A 56 -8.54 4.55 7.73
CA ASP A 56 -8.18 5.95 7.99
C ASP A 56 -6.68 6.11 8.34
N PRO A 57 -5.91 6.97 7.63
CA PRO A 57 -6.31 7.99 6.65
C PRO A 57 -6.30 7.56 5.18
N PHE A 58 -6.16 6.27 4.91
CA PHE A 58 -6.08 5.76 3.55
C PHE A 58 -7.46 5.60 2.91
N ILE A 59 -7.57 6.05 1.66
CA ILE A 59 -8.83 6.05 0.91
C ILE A 59 -8.88 4.96 -0.17
N MET A 60 -7.73 4.60 -0.74
CA MET A 60 -7.60 3.60 -1.79
C MET A 60 -6.18 3.02 -1.80
N MET A 61 -6.07 1.76 -2.22
CA MET A 61 -4.79 1.15 -2.54
C MET A 61 -5.03 0.05 -3.57
N ASP A 62 -4.45 0.26 -4.75
CA ASP A 62 -4.52 -0.69 -5.85
C ASP A 62 -3.10 -1.15 -6.18
N GLN A 63 -2.94 -2.48 -6.27
CA GLN A 63 -1.72 -3.08 -6.78
C GLN A 63 -1.85 -3.17 -8.30
N MET A 64 -0.92 -2.53 -9.02
CA MET A 64 -0.74 -2.79 -10.44
C MET A 64 -0.19 -4.21 -10.61
N GLY A 65 -0.77 -4.98 -11.52
CA GLY A 65 -0.35 -6.36 -11.78
C GLY A 65 1.14 -6.47 -12.12
N GLU A 66 1.72 -7.65 -11.88
CA GLU A 66 3.04 -8.02 -12.41
C GLU A 66 2.89 -8.27 -13.91
N VAL A 67 2.94 -7.19 -14.70
CA VAL A 67 2.71 -7.23 -16.14
C VAL A 67 3.89 -6.59 -16.84
N GLU A 68 4.46 -7.32 -17.79
CA GLU A 68 5.38 -6.75 -18.77
C GLU A 68 4.55 -6.02 -19.83
N TYR A 69 4.65 -4.70 -19.86
CA TYR A 69 3.97 -3.88 -20.85
C TYR A 69 4.87 -3.69 -22.07
N ALA A 70 4.40 -4.07 -23.26
CA ALA A 70 5.06 -3.69 -24.50
C ALA A 70 4.76 -2.21 -24.85
N PRO A 71 5.58 -1.56 -25.68
CA PRO A 71 5.30 -0.21 -26.15
C PRO A 71 3.90 -0.09 -26.79
N GLY A 72 3.05 0.78 -26.22
CA GLY A 72 1.70 1.04 -26.73
C GLY A 72 0.60 0.13 -26.18
N GLU A 73 0.93 -0.78 -25.28
CA GLU A 73 -0.05 -1.48 -24.45
C GLU A 73 -0.35 -0.68 -23.17
N PRO A 74 -1.35 -1.14 -22.43
CA PRO A 74 -2.71 -0.59 -22.25
C PRO A 74 -3.06 0.76 -22.93
N LYS A 75 -4.24 0.77 -23.59
CA LYS A 75 -5.08 1.89 -24.05
C LYS A 75 -6.51 1.58 -23.61
#